data_AF-A0A3D5NQ59-F1
#
_entry.id   AF-A0A3D5NQ59-F1
#
_cell.length_a   1.000
_cell.length_b   1.000
_cell.length_c   1.000
_cell.angle_alpha   90.00
_cell.angle_beta   90.00
_cell.angle_gamma   90.00
#
_symmetry.space_group_name_H-M   'P 1'
#
loop_
_entity.id
_entity.type
_entity.pdbx_description
1 polymer ?
#
loop_
_entity_poly.entity_id
_entity_poly.type
_entity_poly.pdbx_seq_one_letter_code
_entity_poly.pdbx_strand_id
1 'polypeptide(L)'
;MGGSGATLPLIVAILVFSKVKQQKEVAKLGLPPGIFMINEPVLFGMPIVLNPVYFIPFILVQPILTLVAFYATKIGFAGPIVNSVPWTTPPILNAFLATNGSFGAVVVSVVNLVIAFLVYMPFVMIANRYEEQRIKEEDAA
;
A
#
# COMPACT_ATOMS: atom_id res chain seq x y z
N MET A 1 -6.63 3.41 -0.13
CA MET A 1 -5.56 3.67 0.88
C MET A 1 -4.28 3.90 0.12
N GLY A 2 -3.57 5.02 0.31
CA GLY A 2 -2.27 5.27 -0.33
C GLY A 2 -2.18 5.39 -1.87
N GLY A 3 -3.29 5.26 -2.60
CA GLY A 3 -3.36 5.29 -4.08
C GLY A 3 -4.07 4.05 -4.64
N SER A 4 -3.83 3.73 -5.91
CA SER A 4 -4.21 2.42 -6.48
C SER A 4 -3.40 1.30 -5.81
N GLY A 5 -4.08 0.20 -5.45
CA GLY A 5 -3.44 -1.00 -4.91
C GLY A 5 -2.84 -0.85 -3.51
N ALA A 6 -3.24 0.09 -2.65
CA ALA A 6 -2.68 0.18 -1.29
C ALA A 6 -1.14 0.35 -1.25
N THR A 7 -0.62 1.25 -2.08
CA THR A 7 0.82 1.51 -2.25
C THR A 7 1.52 2.07 -1.03
N LEU A 8 0.82 2.73 -0.10
CA LEU A 8 1.43 3.23 1.14
C LEU A 8 1.97 2.07 2.02
N PRO A 9 1.17 1.02 2.33
CA PRO A 9 1.69 -0.22 2.92
C PRO A 9 2.84 -0.87 2.16
N LEU A 10 2.83 -0.84 0.82
CA LEU A 10 3.95 -1.34 0.01
C LEU A 10 5.23 -0.53 0.21
N ILE A 11 5.15 0.81 0.21
CA ILE A 11 6.28 1.70 0.51
C ILE A 11 6.86 1.36 1.87
N VAL A 12 6.01 1.20 2.89
CA VAL A 12 6.44 0.84 4.25
C VAL A 12 7.09 -0.55 4.25
N ALA A 13 6.51 -1.55 3.56
CA ALA A 13 7.11 -2.87 3.44
C ALA A 13 8.49 -2.84 2.77
N ILE A 14 8.68 -2.02 1.73
CA ILE A 14 9.96 -1.86 1.06
C ILE A 14 10.98 -1.19 1.99
N LEU A 15 10.60 -0.12 2.69
CA LEU A 15 11.50 0.55 3.64
C LEU A 15 11.98 -0.39 4.76
N VAL A 16 11.10 -1.29 5.23
CA VAL A 16 11.40 -2.24 6.30
C VAL A 16 12.22 -3.44 5.81
N PHE A 17 11.83 -4.07 4.70
CA PHE A 17 12.39 -5.36 4.29
C PHE A 17 13.40 -5.30 3.14
N SER A 18 13.38 -4.25 2.31
CA SER A 18 14.31 -4.15 1.19
C SER A 18 15.74 -3.89 1.67
N LYS A 19 16.72 -4.54 1.06
CA LYS A 19 18.15 -4.20 1.24
C LYS A 19 18.72 -3.47 0.03
N VAL A 20 17.98 -3.44 -1.08
CA VAL A 20 18.39 -2.79 -2.33
C VAL A 20 18.31 -1.27 -2.16
N LYS A 21 19.46 -0.60 -2.29
CA LYS A 21 19.56 0.86 -2.07
C LYS A 21 18.62 1.64 -2.99
N GLN A 22 18.54 1.28 -4.26
CA GLN A 22 17.69 1.97 -5.24
C GLN A 22 16.20 1.87 -4.88
N GLN A 23 15.71 0.69 -4.50
CA GLN A 23 14.30 0.52 -4.09
C GLN A 23 13.98 1.32 -2.82
N LYS A 24 14.91 1.37 -1.85
CA LYS A 24 14.78 2.18 -0.64
C LYS A 24 14.72 3.68 -0.94
N GLU A 25 15.56 4.18 -1.84
CA GLU A 25 15.54 5.60 -2.22
C GLU A 25 14.22 5.99 -2.90
N VAL A 26 13.73 5.16 -3.83
CA VAL A 26 12.40 5.39 -4.45
C VAL A 26 11.30 5.37 -3.39
N ALA A 27 11.32 4.42 -2.46
CA ALA A 27 10.33 4.33 -1.39
C ALA A 27 10.36 5.57 -0.47
N LYS A 28 11.55 6.10 -0.14
CA LYS A 28 11.68 7.34 0.65
C LYS A 28 11.10 8.55 -0.09
N LEU A 29 11.40 8.69 -1.38
CA LEU A 29 10.88 9.77 -2.21
C LEU A 29 9.37 9.66 -2.44
N GLY A 30 8.85 8.43 -2.50
CA GLY A 30 7.43 8.14 -2.66
C GLY A 30 6.60 8.23 -1.39
N LEU A 31 7.21 8.23 -0.20
CA LEU A 31 6.49 8.25 1.07
C LEU A 31 5.66 9.53 1.29
N PRO A 32 6.21 10.76 1.13
CA PRO A 32 5.42 11.97 1.27
C PRO A 32 4.18 12.02 0.35
N PRO A 33 4.29 11.79 -0.98
CA PRO A 33 3.11 11.76 -1.85
C PRO A 33 2.18 10.57 -1.53
N GLY A 34 2.73 9.43 -1.12
CA GLY A 34 1.96 8.24 -0.75
C GLY A 34 1.04 8.43 0.45
N ILE A 35 1.41 9.30 1.41
CA ILE A 35 0.54 9.67 2.54
C ILE A 35 -0.72 10.37 2.03
N PHE A 36 -0.59 11.20 0.99
CA PHE A 36 -1.68 11.88 0.30
C PHE A 36 -2.26 11.08 -0.85
N MET A 37 -2.06 9.76 -0.83
CA MET A 37 -2.63 8.81 -1.80
C MET A 37 -2.15 8.99 -3.25
N ILE A 38 -1.06 9.73 -3.47
CA ILE A 38 -0.38 9.91 -4.76
C ILE A 38 0.70 8.82 -4.89
N ASN A 39 0.65 8.01 -5.94
CA ASN A 39 1.43 6.76 -6.03
C ASN A 39 2.30 6.62 -7.28
N GLU A 40 2.20 7.55 -8.21
CA GLU A 40 2.97 7.62 -9.46
C GLU A 40 4.49 7.56 -9.22
N PRO A 41 5.08 8.26 -8.22
CA PRO A 41 6.51 8.18 -7.96
C PRO A 41 6.98 6.75 -7.65
N VAL A 42 6.11 5.93 -7.07
CA VAL A 42 6.42 4.56 -6.67
C VAL A 42 6.11 3.58 -7.79
N LEU A 43 5.01 3.77 -8.50
CA LEU A 43 4.61 2.95 -9.66
C LEU A 43 5.57 3.08 -10.84
N PHE A 44 6.16 4.27 -11.04
CA PHE A 44 7.13 4.52 -12.10
C PHE A 44 8.57 4.40 -11.61
N GLY A 45 8.87 4.83 -10.38
CA GLY A 45 10.22 4.76 -9.83
C GLY A 45 10.68 3.34 -9.52
N MET A 46 9.76 2.44 -9.18
CA MET A 46 9.96 1.00 -9.25
C MET A 46 8.99 0.48 -10.30
N PRO A 47 9.42 -0.36 -11.25
CA PRO A 47 8.56 -0.83 -12.33
C PRO A 47 7.57 -1.88 -11.83
N ILE A 48 6.69 -1.50 -10.88
CA ILE A 48 5.69 -2.36 -10.23
C ILE A 48 4.76 -2.96 -11.27
N VAL A 49 4.41 -2.18 -12.29
CA VAL A 49 3.54 -2.61 -13.39
C VAL A 49 4.22 -3.64 -14.30
N LEU A 50 5.54 -3.53 -14.49
CA LEU A 50 6.30 -4.44 -15.35
C LEU A 50 6.88 -5.63 -14.60
N ASN A 51 6.94 -5.58 -13.26
CA ASN A 51 7.43 -6.66 -12.43
C ASN A 51 6.26 -7.56 -11.99
N PRO A 52 6.16 -8.80 -12.51
CA PRO A 52 5.05 -9.69 -12.20
C PRO A 52 4.93 -10.01 -10.70
N VAL A 53 6.05 -10.01 -9.97
CA VAL A 53 6.09 -10.28 -8.52
C VAL A 53 5.36 -9.18 -7.74
N TYR A 54 5.46 -7.92 -8.18
CA TYR A 54 4.75 -6.81 -7.56
C TYR A 54 3.35 -6.60 -8.14
N PHE A 55 3.12 -6.97 -9.40
CA PHE A 55 1.81 -6.88 -10.05
C PHE A 55 0.75 -7.77 -9.38
N ILE A 56 1.12 -8.99 -8.99
CA ILE A 56 0.22 -9.94 -8.30
C ILE A 56 -0.37 -9.36 -7.01
N PRO A 57 0.43 -8.96 -5.99
CA PRO A 57 -0.11 -8.41 -4.75
C PRO A 57 -0.82 -7.07 -4.99
N PHE A 58 -0.39 -6.28 -5.98
CA PHE A 58 -1.04 -5.03 -6.35
C PHE A 58 -2.49 -5.20 -6.78
N ILE A 59 -2.79 -6.25 -7.53
CA ILE A 59 -4.17 -6.59 -7.90
C ILE A 59 -4.92 -7.24 -6.73
N LEU A 60 -4.29 -8.19 -6.03
CA LEU A 60 -4.95 -9.00 -5.01
C LEU A 60 -5.33 -8.23 -3.75
N VAL A 61 -4.55 -7.22 -3.37
CA VAL A 61 -4.82 -6.48 -2.13
C VAL A 61 -6.15 -5.73 -2.21
N GLN A 62 -6.51 -5.17 -3.37
CA GLN A 62 -7.69 -4.35 -3.54
C GLN A 62 -9.01 -5.07 -3.20
N PRO A 63 -9.33 -6.25 -3.77
CA PRO A 63 -10.54 -6.98 -3.40
C PRO A 63 -10.53 -7.41 -1.92
N ILE A 64 -9.37 -7.75 -1.35
CA ILE A 64 -9.27 -8.14 0.07
C ILE A 64 -9.69 -6.96 0.96
N LEU A 65 -9.11 -5.77 0.76
CA LEU A 65 -9.44 -4.59 1.57
C LEU A 65 -10.90 -4.15 1.38
N THR A 66 -11.41 -4.25 0.16
CA THR A 66 -12.81 -3.95 -0.16
C THR A 66 -13.76 -4.90 0.58
N LEU A 67 -13.47 -6.20 0.63
CA LEU A 67 -14.29 -7.17 1.37
C LEU A 67 -14.30 -6.87 2.86
N VAL A 68 -13.13 -6.59 3.46
CA VAL A 68 -13.03 -6.24 4.89
C VAL A 68 -13.85 -4.99 5.20
N ALA A 69 -13.71 -3.93 4.40
CA ALA A 69 -14.47 -2.71 4.58
C ALA A 69 -15.97 -2.93 4.39
N PHE A 70 -16.36 -3.68 3.36
CA PHE A 70 -17.76 -3.99 3.07
C PHE A 70 -18.44 -4.73 4.23
N TYR A 71 -17.83 -5.80 4.73
CA TYR A 71 -18.40 -6.55 5.85
C TYR A 71 -18.42 -5.73 7.13
N ALA A 72 -17.38 -4.94 7.40
CA ALA A 72 -17.35 -4.07 8.57
C ALA A 72 -18.46 -3.01 8.55
N THR A 73 -18.78 -2.46 7.37
CA THR A 73 -19.93 -1.55 7.21
C THR A 73 -21.25 -2.31 7.31
N LYS A 74 -21.37 -3.49 6.70
CA LYS A 74 -22.60 -4.28 6.69
C LYS A 74 -23.04 -4.74 8.09
N ILE A 75 -22.10 -5.09 8.96
CA ILE A 75 -22.38 -5.47 10.36
C ILE A 75 -22.58 -4.25 11.28
N GLY A 76 -22.47 -3.03 10.76
CA GLY A 76 -22.62 -1.79 11.54
C GLY A 76 -21.41 -1.42 12.39
N PHE A 77 -20.27 -2.11 12.23
CA PHE A 77 -19.04 -1.76 12.96
C PHE A 77 -18.45 -0.45 12.43
N ALA A 78 -18.37 -0.29 11.12
CA ALA A 78 -17.96 0.96 10.47
C ALA A 78 -19.19 1.72 9.94
N GLY A 79 -19.22 3.03 10.18
CA GLY A 79 -20.27 3.89 9.64
C GLY A 79 -20.27 3.90 8.10
N PRO A 80 -21.43 4.07 7.45
CA PRO A 80 -21.49 4.25 6.01
C PRO A 80 -20.81 5.57 5.61
N ILE A 81 -20.35 5.65 4.37
CA ILE A 81 -19.84 6.90 3.80
C ILE A 81 -21.04 7.82 3.55
N VAL A 82 -21.01 9.00 4.14
CA VAL A 82 -22.06 10.03 4.06
C VAL A 82 -21.54 11.37 3.53
N ASN A 83 -20.23 11.58 3.57
CA ASN A 83 -19.56 12.79 3.08
C ASN A 83 -18.58 12.47 1.96
N SER A 84 -18.56 13.31 0.93
CA SER A 84 -17.52 13.27 -0.10
C SER A 84 -16.29 14.06 0.39
N VAL A 85 -15.18 13.35 0.62
CA VAL A 85 -13.91 13.92 1.10
C VAL A 85 -12.89 13.79 -0.04
N PRO A 86 -12.01 14.80 -0.26
CA PRO A 86 -10.97 14.70 -1.27
C PRO A 86 -10.16 13.41 -1.15
N TRP A 87 -9.95 12.71 -2.27
CA TRP A 87 -9.25 11.42 -2.31
C TRP A 87 -7.78 11.51 -1.90
N THR A 88 -7.18 12.70 -1.95
CA THR A 88 -5.81 12.97 -1.47
C THR A 88 -5.72 13.07 0.05
N THR A 89 -6.85 13.00 0.75
CA THR A 89 -6.87 13.05 2.22
C THR A 89 -6.23 11.78 2.79
N PRO A 90 -5.35 11.89 3.80
CA PRO A 90 -4.70 10.73 4.40
C PRO A 90 -5.71 9.63 4.80
N PRO A 91 -5.43 8.35 4.55
CA PRO A 91 -6.44 7.28 4.57
C PRO A 91 -7.15 7.08 5.92
N ILE A 92 -6.47 7.35 7.03
CA ILE A 92 -7.05 7.25 8.37
C ILE A 92 -8.03 8.41 8.61
N LEU A 93 -7.60 9.63 8.26
CA LEU A 93 -8.42 10.84 8.39
C LEU A 93 -9.61 10.83 7.42
N ASN A 94 -9.40 10.36 6.20
CA ASN A 94 -10.44 10.19 5.19
C ASN A 94 -11.56 9.28 5.72
N ALA A 95 -11.22 8.13 6.32
CA ALA A 95 -12.19 7.20 6.89
C ALA A 95 -13.05 7.83 7.99
N PHE A 96 -12.46 8.66 8.86
CA PHE A 96 -13.19 9.38 9.90
C PHE A 96 -14.14 10.43 9.31
N LEU A 97 -13.65 11.27 8.41
CA LEU A 97 -14.41 12.40 7.86
C LEU A 97 -15.52 11.93 6.91
N ALA A 98 -15.25 10.91 6.09
CA ALA A 98 -16.19 10.37 5.12
C ALA A 98 -17.40 9.70 5.79
N THR A 99 -17.21 9.18 7.01
CA THR A 99 -18.25 8.48 7.79
C THR A 99 -18.86 9.33 8.89
N ASN A 100 -18.67 10.66 8.84
CA ASN A 100 -19.16 11.62 9.82
C ASN A 100 -18.73 11.29 11.27
N GLY A 101 -17.47 10.90 11.44
CA GLY A 101 -16.86 10.67 12.75
C GLY A 101 -16.93 9.23 13.27
N SER A 102 -17.15 8.23 12.41
CA SER A 102 -17.19 6.83 12.86
C SER A 102 -15.79 6.34 13.27
N PHE A 103 -15.59 6.08 14.55
CA PHE A 103 -14.37 5.46 15.06
C PHE A 103 -14.16 4.03 14.54
N GLY A 104 -15.24 3.29 14.28
CA GLY A 104 -15.14 1.96 13.67
C GLY A 104 -14.56 2.01 12.25
N ALA A 105 -14.88 3.05 11.47
CA ALA A 105 -14.27 3.27 10.16
C ALA A 105 -12.77 3.56 10.24
N VAL A 106 -12.33 4.30 11.27
CA VAL A 106 -10.91 4.53 11.57
C VAL A 106 -10.19 3.22 11.87
N VAL A 107 -10.77 2.38 12.72
CA VAL A 107 -10.21 1.06 13.05
C VAL A 107 -10.10 0.19 11.81
N VAL A 108 -11.14 0.12 10.97
CA VAL A 108 -11.11 -0.62 9.70
C VAL A 108 -10.02 -0.09 8.77
N SER A 109 -9.84 1.23 8.69
CA SER A 109 -8.76 1.84 7.89
C SER A 109 -7.39 1.41 8.39
N VAL A 110 -7.15 1.39 9.70
CA VAL A 110 -5.88 0.90 10.28
C VAL A 110 -5.71 -0.61 10.02
N VAL A 111 -6.75 -1.41 10.23
CA VAL A 111 -6.72 -2.87 9.97
C VAL A 111 -6.38 -3.13 8.50
N ASN A 112 -6.98 -2.40 7.56
CA ASN A 112 -6.67 -2.54 6.15
C ASN A 112 -5.23 -2.14 5.81
N LEU A 113 -4.60 -1.20 6.55
CA LEU A 113 -3.18 -0.85 6.34
C LEU A 113 -2.31 -2.03 6.73
N VAL A 114 -2.63 -2.67 7.85
CA VAL A 114 -1.93 -3.85 8.35
C VAL A 114 -2.12 -5.03 7.40
N ILE A 115 -3.34 -5.31 6.97
CA ILE A 115 -3.63 -6.41 6.02
C ILE A 115 -2.85 -6.20 4.72
N ALA A 116 -2.90 -4.99 4.15
CA ALA A 116 -2.14 -4.69 2.94
C ALA A 116 -0.64 -4.87 3.14
N PHE A 117 -0.09 -4.41 4.27
CA PHE A 117 1.33 -4.58 4.60
C PHE A 117 1.71 -6.07 4.69
N LEU A 118 0.89 -6.89 5.34
CA LEU A 118 1.10 -8.33 5.45
C LEU A 118 1.00 -9.04 4.09
N VAL A 119 0.07 -8.62 3.23
CA VAL A 119 -0.04 -9.14 1.87
C VAL A 119 1.19 -8.77 1.05
N TYR A 120 1.71 -7.55 1.17
CA TYR A 120 2.88 -7.10 0.42
C TYR A 120 4.21 -7.68 0.91
N MET A 121 4.35 -7.92 2.21
CA MET A 121 5.57 -8.41 2.84
C MET A 121 6.23 -9.59 2.10
N PRO A 122 5.55 -10.73 1.84
CA PRO A 122 6.20 -11.88 1.21
C PRO A 122 6.68 -11.56 -0.21
N PHE A 123 5.92 -10.78 -0.98
CA PHE A 123 6.29 -10.43 -2.36
C PHE A 123 7.46 -9.46 -2.41
N VAL A 124 7.49 -8.48 -1.49
CA VAL A 124 8.66 -7.58 -1.34
C VAL A 124 9.90 -8.38 -1.02
N MET A 125 9.83 -9.36 -0.11
CA MET A 125 10.97 -10.21 0.23
C MET A 125 11.44 -11.05 -0.96
N ILE A 126 10.52 -11.61 -1.74
CA ILE A 126 10.84 -12.39 -2.94
C ILE A 126 11.49 -11.50 -4.00
N ALA A 127 10.88 -10.35 -4.32
CA ALA A 127 11.39 -9.41 -5.32
C ALA A 127 12.79 -8.87 -4.96
N ASN A 128 13.04 -8.61 -3.66
CA ASN A 128 14.37 -8.20 -3.20
C ASN A 128 15.43 -9.27 -3.40
N ARG A 129 15.11 -10.56 -3.20
CA ARG A 129 16.07 -11.66 -3.42
C ARG A 129 16.49 -11.76 -4.88
N TYR A 130 15.55 -11.63 -5.81
CA TYR A 130 15.85 -11.65 -7.24
C TYR A 130 16.75 -10.48 -7.64
N GLU A 131 16.45 -9.27 -7.14
CA GLU A 131 17.25 -8.09 -7.46
C GLU A 131 18.65 -8.15 -6.84
N GLU A 132 18.79 -8.67 -5.61
CA GLU A 132 20.09 -8.90 -4.98
C GLU A 132 20.94 -9.93 -5.74
N GLN A 133 20.33 -10.95 -6.33
CA GLN A 133 21.03 -11.94 -7.17
C GLN A 133 21.52 -11.29 -8.47
N ARG A 134 20.65 -10.52 -9.14
CA ARG A 134 20.99 -9.82 -10.37
C ARG A 134 22.17 -8.87 -10.20
N ILE A 135 22.18 -8.07 -9.12
CA ILE A 135 23.29 -7.16 -8.81
C ILE A 135 24.59 -7.94 -8.58
N LYS A 136 24.55 -9.08 -7.87
CA LYS A 136 25.74 -9.91 -7.65
C LYS A 136 26.29 -10.55 -8.93
N GLU A 137 25.41 -10.94 -9.85
CA GLU A 137 25.81 -11.48 -11.16
C GLU A 137 26.43 -10.40 -12.04
N GLU A 138 25.89 -9.19 -12.02
CA GLU A 138 26.45 -8.01 -12.71
C GLU A 138 27.81 -7.60 -12.14
N ASP A 139 28.00 -7.64 -10.80
CA ASP A 139 29.28 -7.32 -10.15
C ASP A 139 30.36 -8.40 -10.35
N ALA A 140 29.96 -9.63 -10.71
CA ALA A 140 30.86 -10.76 -10.92
C ALA A 140 31.31 -10.95 -12.39
N ALA A 141 30.70 -10.21 -13.32
CA ALA A 141 30.99 -10.22 -14.76
C ALA A 141 31.96 -9.09 -15.15
#